data_AF-A0A9Q1IE80-F1
#
_entry.id   AF-A0A9Q1IE80-F1
#
_cell.length_a   1.000
_cell.length_b   1.000
_cell.length_c   1.000
_cell.angle_alpha   90.00
_cell.angle_beta   90.00
_cell.angle_gamma   90.00
#
_symmetry.space_group_name_H-M   'P 1'
#
loop_
_entity.id
_entity.type
_entity.pdbx_description
1 polymer ?
#
loop_
_entity_poly.entity_id
_entity_poly.type
_entity_poly.pdbx_seq_one_letter_code
_entity_poly.pdbx_strand_id
1 'polypeptide(L)'
;MKNVLIVEAIVDTGKTMKALLKHVETVRPKMVKVAGLLVKRVENAVGSLPDYVGFEIPNRFVVGYALDYNEYFRDLNHICVISESGKMKYKI
;
A
#
# COMPACT_ATOMS: atom_id res chain seq x y z
N MET A 1 -22.26 16.31 3.30
CA MET A 1 -21.49 15.06 3.22
C MET A 1 -20.32 15.26 2.25
N LYS A 2 -19.14 14.71 2.54
CA LYS A 2 -17.94 14.88 1.71
C LYS A 2 -17.66 13.63 0.87
N ASN A 3 -17.01 13.84 -0.27
CA ASN A 3 -16.38 12.76 -1.03
C ASN A 3 -14.99 12.51 -0.42
N VAL A 4 -14.63 11.24 -0.22
CA VAL A 4 -13.35 10.84 0.38
C VAL A 4 -12.52 10.08 -0.65
N LEU A 5 -11.27 10.48 -0.82
CA LEU A 5 -10.26 9.74 -1.57
C LEU A 5 -9.21 9.25 -0.58
N ILE A 6 -9.12 7.94 -0.42
CA ILE A 6 -8.07 7.28 0.37
C ILE A 6 -6.86 7.09 -0.53
N VAL A 7 -5.68 7.46 -0.06
CA VAL A 7 -4.42 7.33 -0.80
C VAL A 7 -3.52 6.35 -0.05
N GLU A 8 -3.22 5.22 -0.67
CA GLU A 8 -2.37 4.16 -0.13
C GLU A 8 -1.08 4.05 -0.94
N ALA A 9 0.05 3.93 -0.26
CA ALA A 9 1.34 3.76 -0.92
C ALA A 9 1.45 2.36 -1.58
N ILE A 10 0.95 1.32 -0.92
CA ILE A 10 0.99 -0.05 -1.42
C ILE A 10 -0.20 -0.87 -0.92
N VAL A 11 -0.82 -1.61 -1.84
CA VAL A 11 -1.85 -2.61 -1.53
C VAL A 11 -1.26 -4.00 -1.74
N ASP A 12 -1.13 -4.73 -0.62
CA ASP A 12 -0.69 -6.13 -0.59
C ASP A 12 -1.92 -7.05 -0.54
N THR A 13 -2.16 -7.73 0.58
CA THR A 13 -3.34 -8.59 0.79
C THR A 13 -4.69 -7.88 0.77
N GLY A 14 -4.71 -6.54 0.81
CA GLY A 14 -5.93 -5.72 0.86
C GLY A 14 -6.62 -5.64 2.23
N LYS A 15 -6.11 -6.32 3.27
CA LYS A 15 -6.74 -6.34 4.60
C LYS A 15 -6.77 -4.96 5.27
N THR A 16 -5.68 -4.19 5.20
CA THR A 16 -5.60 -2.82 5.76
C THR A 16 -6.63 -1.91 5.11
N MET A 17 -6.66 -1.88 3.78
CA MET A 17 -7.63 -1.10 3.01
C MET A 17 -9.08 -1.49 3.38
N LYS A 18 -9.37 -2.79 3.48
CA LYS A 18 -10.72 -3.28 3.87
C LYS A 18 -11.13 -2.80 5.27
N ALA A 19 -10.21 -2.84 6.24
CA ALA A 19 -10.46 -2.34 7.60
C ALA A 19 -10.69 -0.82 7.60
N LEU A 20 -9.88 -0.07 6.85
CA LEU A 20 -10.00 1.38 6.73
C LEU A 20 -11.32 1.79 6.05
N LEU A 21 -11.71 1.11 4.96
CA LEU A 21 -12.99 1.34 4.28
C LEU A 21 -14.16 1.13 5.23
N LYS A 22 -14.17 0.02 5.97
CA LYS A 22 -15.20 -0.25 6.98
C LYS A 22 -15.28 0.86 8.03
N HIS A 23 -14.14 1.40 8.45
CA HIS A 23 -14.10 2.51 9.40
C HIS A 23 -14.65 3.81 8.78
N VAL A 24 -14.20 4.17 7.58
CA VAL A 24 -14.63 5.39 6.87
C VAL A 24 -16.13 5.36 6.53
N GLU A 25 -16.69 4.19 6.23
CA GLU A 25 -18.13 4.04 5.98
C GLU A 25 -18.99 4.40 7.21
N THR A 26 -18.46 4.25 8.44
CA THR A 26 -19.21 4.59 9.66
C THR A 26 -19.56 6.07 9.78
N VAL A 27 -18.76 6.95 9.16
CA VAL A 27 -19.00 8.40 9.14
C VAL A 27 -19.88 8.86 7.98
N ARG A 28 -20.48 7.92 7.23
CA ARG A 28 -21.45 8.16 6.13
C ARG A 28 -20.96 9.21 5.12
N PRO A 29 -19.82 8.97 4.45
CA PRO A 29 -19.36 9.82 3.36
C PRO A 29 -20.33 9.77 2.18
N LYS A 30 -20.32 10.81 1.33
CA LYS A 30 -21.12 10.82 0.09
C LYS A 30 -20.61 9.78 -0.91
N MET A 31 -19.30 9.58 -0.94
CA MET A 31 -18.59 8.64 -1.81
C MET A 31 -17.23 8.33 -1.18
N VAL A 32 -16.75 7.11 -1.36
CA VAL A 32 -15.38 6.71 -1.03
C VAL A 32 -14.73 6.14 -2.28
N LYS A 33 -13.50 6.55 -2.55
CA LYS A 33 -12.63 6.01 -3.60
C LYS A 33 -11.25 5.72 -3.03
N VAL A 34 -10.53 4.76 -3.61
CA VAL A 34 -9.17 4.41 -3.21
C VAL A 34 -8.21 4.58 -4.38
N ALA A 35 -7.10 5.29 -4.15
CA ALA A 35 -5.96 5.35 -5.04
C ALA A 35 -4.77 4.62 -4.40
N GLY A 36 -4.26 3.58 -5.08
CA GLY A 36 -3.08 2.84 -4.67
C GLY A 36 -1.92 3.10 -5.63
N LEU A 37 -0.78 3.59 -5.13
CA LEU A 37 0.41 3.77 -5.98
C LEU A 37 0.91 2.40 -6.49
N LEU A 38 1.08 1.43 -5.60
CA LEU A 38 1.52 0.08 -5.93
C LEU A 38 0.45 -0.96 -5.53
N VAL A 39 0.19 -1.93 -6.40
CA VAL A 39 -0.67 -3.09 -6.09
C VAL A 39 0.11 -4.36 -6.36
N LYS A 40 0.29 -5.21 -5.35
CA LYS A 40 0.99 -6.49 -5.53
C LYS A 40 0.06 -7.53 -6.16
N ARG A 41 0.60 -8.28 -7.13
CA ARG A 41 -0.04 -9.50 -7.64
C ARG A 41 0.11 -10.62 -6.60
N VAL A 42 -0.96 -10.86 -5.83
CA VAL A 42 -1.04 -11.88 -4.77
C VAL A 42 -2.21 -12.81 -5.05
N GLU A 43 -1.97 -14.13 -5.05
CA GLU A 43 -2.97 -15.15 -5.43
C GLU A 43 -4.22 -15.17 -4.53
N ASN A 44 -4.12 -14.67 -3.29
CA ASN A 44 -5.19 -14.70 -2.28
C ASN A 44 -5.51 -13.31 -1.71
N ALA A 45 -5.53 -12.28 -2.55
CA ALA A 45 -5.94 -10.94 -2.11
C ALA A 45 -7.42 -10.93 -1.65
N VAL A 46 -7.69 -10.30 -0.50
CA VAL A 46 -8.99 -10.39 0.22
C VAL A 46 -9.96 -9.25 -0.17
N GLY A 47 -9.68 -8.52 -1.24
CA GLY A 47 -10.42 -7.32 -1.63
C GLY A 47 -10.39 -7.03 -3.13
N SER A 48 -11.28 -6.14 -3.55
CA SER A 48 -11.26 -5.55 -4.88
C SER A 48 -10.00 -4.70 -5.08
N LEU A 49 -9.58 -4.54 -6.33
CA LEU A 49 -8.54 -3.59 -6.69
C LEU A 49 -8.96 -2.15 -6.29
N PRO A 50 -8.00 -1.26 -5.98
CA PRO A 50 -8.28 0.17 -5.84
C PRO A 50 -8.98 0.74 -7.08
N ASP A 51 -9.76 1.81 -6.91
CA ASP A 51 -10.39 2.51 -8.03
C ASP A 51 -9.36 3.14 -8.99
N TYR A 52 -8.20 3.54 -8.44
CA TYR A 52 -7.08 4.07 -9.21
C TYR A 52 -5.81 3.31 -8.84
N VAL A 53 -5.16 2.72 -9.85
CA VAL A 53 -3.92 1.95 -9.68
C VAL A 53 -2.80 2.67 -10.42
N GLY A 54 -1.70 2.97 -9.71
CA GLY A 54 -0.49 3.49 -10.33
C GLY A 54 0.27 2.39 -11.07
N PHE A 55 0.71 1.36 -10.35
CA PHE A 55 1.48 0.24 -10.90
C PHE A 55 1.09 -1.09 -10.26
N GLU A 56 0.92 -2.12 -11.08
CA GLU A 56 0.86 -3.50 -10.61
C GLU A 56 2.25 -4.14 -10.57
N ILE A 57 2.68 -4.56 -9.39
CA ILE A 57 4.03 -5.10 -9.16
C ILE A 57 4.01 -6.59 -8.80
N PRO A 58 5.10 -7.34 -9.06
CA PRO A 58 5.26 -8.69 -8.55
C PRO A 58 5.22 -8.73 -7.01
N ASN A 59 4.97 -9.91 -6.44
CA ASN A 59 5.06 -10.12 -5.00
C ASN A 59 6.53 -10.14 -4.53
N ARG A 60 7.09 -8.94 -4.36
CA ARG A 60 8.43 -8.67 -3.82
C ARG A 60 8.33 -7.57 -2.76
N PHE A 61 9.26 -7.59 -1.80
CA PHE A 61 9.35 -6.53 -0.80
C PHE A 61 10.07 -5.33 -1.41
N VAL A 62 9.38 -4.19 -1.47
CA VAL A 62 9.89 -2.95 -2.06
C VAL A 62 10.02 -1.86 -0.99
N VAL A 63 11.00 -0.99 -1.18
CA VAL A 63 11.32 0.16 -0.32
C VAL A 63 11.57 1.41 -1.17
N GLY A 64 11.64 2.56 -0.53
CA GLY A 64 11.83 3.86 -1.20
C GLY A 64 10.52 4.50 -1.62
N TYR A 65 10.60 5.79 -1.98
CA TYR A 65 9.46 6.65 -2.20
C TYR A 65 8.50 6.65 -0.99
N ALA A 66 9.08 6.90 0.20
CA ALA A 66 8.45 6.80 1.52
C ALA A 66 8.04 5.38 1.99
N LEU A 67 8.12 4.35 1.15
CA LEU A 67 8.02 2.96 1.59
C LEU A 67 9.26 2.56 2.39
N ASP A 68 9.07 1.79 3.45
CA ASP A 68 10.14 1.48 4.38
C ASP A 68 10.34 -0.02 4.61
N TYR A 69 11.51 -0.31 5.18
CA TYR A 69 11.75 -1.54 5.91
C TYR A 69 12.25 -1.16 7.30
N ASN A 70 11.41 -1.36 8.32
CA ASN A 70 11.72 -1.03 9.71
C ASN A 70 12.15 0.44 9.88
N GLU A 71 11.41 1.37 9.30
CA GLU A 71 11.68 2.82 9.27
C GLU A 71 12.87 3.28 8.40
N TYR A 72 13.65 2.35 7.82
CA TYR A 72 14.72 2.70 6.88
C TYR A 72 14.21 2.82 5.44
N PHE A 73 15.00 3.50 4.61
CA PHE A 73 14.81 3.68 3.17
C PHE A 73 13.67 4.64 2.74
N ARG A 74 12.98 5.30 3.66
CA ARG A 74 11.94 6.31 3.33
C ARG A 74 12.47 7.47 2.47
N ASP A 75 13.75 7.79 2.65
CA ASP A 75 14.51 8.87 2.02
C ASP A 75 15.05 8.52 0.62
N LEU A 76 14.84 7.29 0.15
CA LEU A 76 15.23 6.88 -1.21
C LEU A 76 14.18 7.37 -2.23
N ASN A 77 14.60 8.07 -3.29
CA ASN A 77 13.67 8.61 -4.30
C ASN A 77 13.04 7.54 -5.22
N HIS A 78 13.69 6.39 -5.35
CA HIS A 78 13.26 5.32 -6.25
C HIS A 78 12.62 4.17 -5.47
N ILE A 79 11.64 3.52 -6.09
CA ILE A 79 11.09 2.26 -5.58
C ILE A 79 12.04 1.13 -5.99
N CYS A 80 12.60 0.44 -5.01
CA CYS A 80 13.60 -0.61 -5.20
C CYS A 80 13.22 -1.88 -4.45
N VAL A 81 13.72 -3.04 -4.90
CA VAL A 81 13.62 -4.29 -4.14
C VAL A 81 14.77 -4.34 -3.12
N ILE A 82 14.45 -4.63 -1.85
CA ILE A 82 15.48 -4.76 -0.81
C ILE A 82 16.30 -6.03 -0.99
N SER A 83 17.64 -5.92 -0.89
CA SER A 83 18.55 -7.07 -0.94
C SER A 83 18.54 -7.88 0.36
N GLU A 84 19.04 -9.12 0.32
CA GLU A 84 19.19 -9.94 1.53
C GLU A 84 20.13 -9.30 2.57
N SER A 85 21.23 -8.68 2.13
CA SER A 85 22.13 -7.93 3.01
C SER A 85 21.42 -6.73 3.65
N GLY A 86 20.55 -6.03 2.92
CA GLY A 86 19.71 -4.95 3.43
C GLY A 86 18.74 -5.44 4.50
N LYS A 87 18.02 -6.53 4.23
CA LYS A 87 17.10 -7.15 5.21
C LYS A 87 17.83 -7.51 6.51
N MET A 88 19.00 -8.15 6.42
CA MET A 88 19.77 -8.53 7.60
C MET A 88 20.28 -7.32 8.39
N LYS A 89 20.74 -6.27 7.70
CA LYS A 89 21.31 -5.07 8.33
C LYS A 89 20.27 -4.29 9.15
N TYR A 90 19.04 -4.23 8.68
CA TYR A 90 17.98 -3.41 9.27
C TYR A 90 16.88 -4.25 9.93
N LYS A 91 17.16 -5.53 10.21
CA LYS A 91 16.25 -6.41 10.93
C LYS A 91 16.10 -5.92 12.38
N ILE A 92 14.87 -5.92 12.88
CA ILE A 92 14.53 -5.74 14.30
C ILE A 92 14.34 -7.13 14.93
#